data_AF-A0A955M0V7-F1
#
_entry.id   AF-A0A955M0V7-F1
#
_cell.length_a   1.000
_cell.length_b   1.000
_cell.length_c   1.000
_cell.angle_alpha   90.00
_cell.angle_beta   90.00
_cell.angle_gamma   90.00
#
_symmetry.space_group_name_H-M   'P 1'
#
loop_
_entity.id
_entity.type
_entity.pdbx_description
1 polymer ?
#
loop_
_entity_poly.entity_id
_entity_poly.type
_entity_poly.pdbx_seq_one_letter_code
_entity_poly.pdbx_strand_id
1 'polypeptide(L)'
;NSVKPRVSVFQAACLCFCLTITVSMLTGCEPLRKKFRREKKKDKESLGIVPVLDPVDYAPARILPEEKYTYHYTLWKAWEKELAQNYTNDSTQYSDKRQEYLIAEIIQQLGEMKGLIVEDKAKKMGEILKDMDKLQKEYEKPEDLRSRFQMRSLLKRTSRTIRDEFSPEVMKDFYINYEQL
;
A
#
# COMPACT_ATOMS: atom_id res chain seq x y z
N ASN A 1 19.65 67.05 -19.24
CA ASN A 1 18.36 66.38 -19.50
C ASN A 1 18.30 65.07 -18.73
N SER A 2 17.70 65.07 -17.54
CA SER A 2 17.53 63.87 -16.71
C SER A 2 16.05 63.49 -16.70
N VAL A 3 15.74 62.36 -17.34
CA VAL A 3 14.37 61.81 -17.44
C VAL A 3 14.14 60.92 -16.24
N LYS A 4 13.30 61.35 -15.30
CA LYS A 4 12.85 60.50 -14.19
C LYS A 4 11.79 59.51 -14.71
N PRO A 5 11.96 58.19 -14.50
CA PRO A 5 10.92 57.23 -14.88
C PRO A 5 9.71 57.37 -13.94
N ARG A 6 8.54 57.68 -14.51
CA ARG A 6 7.25 57.58 -13.81
C ARG A 6 6.86 56.11 -13.74
N VAL A 7 7.19 55.47 -12.63
CA VAL A 7 6.70 54.13 -12.33
C VAL A 7 5.19 54.25 -12.06
N SER A 8 4.37 53.48 -12.77
CA SER A 8 2.92 53.50 -12.57
C SER A 8 2.56 52.92 -11.20
N VAL A 9 1.54 53.50 -10.56
CA VAL A 9 1.07 53.07 -9.22
C VAL A 9 0.72 51.57 -9.19
N PHE A 10 0.27 51.02 -10.32
CA PHE A 10 0.01 49.59 -10.50
C PHE A 10 1.27 48.73 -10.50
N GLN A 11 2.35 49.18 -11.15
CA GLN A 11 3.63 48.46 -11.11
C GLN A 11 4.23 48.46 -9.71
N ALA A 12 4.13 49.57 -8.97
CA ALA A 12 4.60 49.62 -7.59
C ALA A 12 3.80 48.67 -6.68
N ALA A 13 2.47 48.64 -6.82
CA ALA A 13 1.60 47.76 -6.04
C ALA A 13 1.87 46.26 -6.33
N CYS A 14 2.07 45.89 -7.59
CA CYS A 14 2.36 44.51 -7.98
C CYS A 14 3.73 44.05 -7.46
N LEU A 15 4.73 44.93 -7.46
CA LEU A 15 6.08 44.62 -6.95
C LEU A 15 6.07 44.48 -5.42
N CYS A 16 5.31 45.32 -4.72
CA CYS A 16 5.08 45.18 -3.27
C CYS A 16 4.38 43.87 -2.91
N PHE A 17 3.37 43.44 -3.68
CA PHE A 17 2.65 42.19 -3.42
C PHE A 17 3.50 40.94 -3.69
N CYS A 18 4.34 40.97 -4.72
CA CYS A 18 5.30 39.87 -4.96
C CYS A 18 6.38 39.79 -3.86
N LEU A 19 6.81 40.93 -3.31
CA LEU A 19 7.77 40.98 -2.21
C LEU A 19 7.21 40.46 -0.88
N THR A 20 5.91 40.62 -0.61
CA THR A 20 5.30 40.09 0.62
C THR A 20 5.13 38.57 0.57
N ILE A 21 4.79 38.01 -0.61
CA ILE A 21 4.65 36.55 -0.79
C ILE A 21 5.99 35.83 -0.61
N THR A 22 7.08 36.37 -1.14
CA THR A 22 8.42 35.77 -0.98
C THR A 22 8.92 35.81 0.46
N VAL A 23 8.60 36.86 1.23
CA VAL A 23 8.94 36.91 2.67
C VAL A 23 8.17 35.88 3.48
N SER A 24 6.89 35.63 3.18
CA SER A 24 6.10 34.59 3.87
C SER A 24 6.55 33.15 3.58
N MET A 25 7.23 32.91 2.46
CA MET A 25 7.81 31.60 2.12
C MET A 25 9.14 31.35 2.86
N LEU A 26 9.79 32.39 3.40
CA LEU A 26 11.05 32.29 4.15
C LEU A 26 10.86 32.04 5.65
N THR A 27 9.63 32.11 6.19
CA THR A 27 9.32 31.73 7.58
C THR A 27 8.97 30.24 7.72
N GLY A 28 9.52 29.41 6.85
CA GLY A 28 9.34 27.97 6.86
C GLY A 28 10.34 27.25 7.78
N CYS A 29 9.79 26.50 8.73
CA CYS A 29 10.40 25.38 9.43
C CYS A 29 11.55 25.74 10.39
N GLU A 30 11.21 26.25 11.57
CA GLU A 30 12.06 26.06 12.75
C GLU A 30 12.17 24.54 12.98
N PRO A 31 13.33 23.90 12.75
CA PRO A 31 13.46 22.50 13.06
C PRO A 31 13.32 22.43 14.58
N LEU A 32 12.25 21.77 15.05
CA LEU A 32 12.05 21.40 16.44
C LEU A 32 13.13 20.37 16.86
N ARG A 33 14.40 20.76 16.77
CA ARG A 33 15.56 20.14 17.38
C ARG A 33 15.52 20.50 18.85
N LYS A 34 14.49 20.03 19.54
CA LYS A 34 14.62 19.75 20.97
C LYS A 34 15.61 18.60 21.05
N LYS A 35 16.91 18.92 21.00
CA LYS A 35 17.98 17.96 21.26
C LYS A 35 17.56 17.29 22.57
N PHE A 36 17.26 16.00 22.51
CA PHE A 36 17.13 15.17 23.69
C PHE A 36 18.46 15.29 24.45
N ARG A 37 18.56 16.27 25.36
CA ARG A 37 19.62 16.28 26.34
C ARG A 37 19.30 15.09 27.22
N ARG A 38 20.08 14.02 27.04
CA ARG A 38 20.08 12.91 27.98
C ARG A 38 20.49 13.48 29.32
N GLU A 39 19.53 13.68 30.21
CA GLU A 39 19.87 13.88 31.62
C GLU A 39 20.66 12.65 32.04
N LYS A 40 21.88 12.87 32.54
CA LYS A 40 22.63 11.81 33.20
C LYS A 40 21.78 11.39 34.38
N LYS A 41 21.18 10.20 34.31
CA LYS A 41 20.58 9.55 35.47
C LYS A 41 21.65 9.59 36.55
N LYS A 42 21.38 10.28 37.66
CA LYS A 42 22.17 10.11 38.87
C LYS A 42 22.17 8.61 39.14
N ASP A 43 23.35 8.05 39.31
CA ASP A 43 23.56 6.66 39.67
C ASP A 43 22.81 6.41 40.99
N LYS A 44 21.54 6.04 40.88
CA LYS A 44 20.92 5.20 41.89
C LYS A 44 21.59 3.87 41.68
N GLU A 45 22.44 3.50 42.61
CA GLU A 45 22.90 2.14 42.83
C GLU A 45 21.67 1.22 42.80
N SER A 46 21.34 0.73 41.61
CA SER A 46 20.34 -0.30 41.44
C SER A 46 21.01 -1.54 41.98
N LEU A 47 20.70 -1.87 43.23
CA LEU A 47 20.93 -3.16 43.85
C LEU A 47 20.80 -4.24 42.77
N GLY A 48 21.92 -4.88 42.48
CA GLY A 48 22.20 -5.62 41.26
C GLY A 48 21.39 -6.90 41.11
N ILE A 49 20.14 -6.75 40.67
CA ILE A 49 19.36 -7.85 40.11
C ILE A 49 18.70 -7.30 38.86
N VAL A 50 19.28 -7.61 37.70
CA VAL A 50 18.53 -7.53 36.43
C VAL A 50 17.47 -8.61 36.54
N PRO A 51 16.16 -8.27 36.64
CA PRO A 51 15.14 -9.30 36.62
C PRO A 51 15.23 -10.01 35.28
N VAL A 52 15.73 -11.25 35.30
CA VAL A 52 15.69 -12.14 34.15
C VAL A 52 14.21 -12.46 33.96
N LEU A 53 13.59 -11.81 32.98
CA LEU A 53 12.25 -12.15 32.56
C LEU A 53 12.35 -13.52 31.91
N ASP A 54 11.84 -14.55 32.59
CA ASP A 54 11.71 -15.86 31.99
C ASP A 54 10.84 -15.74 30.73
N PRO A 55 11.25 -16.31 29.58
CA PRO A 55 10.42 -16.32 28.39
C PRO A 55 9.05 -16.93 28.73
N VAL A 56 8.00 -16.12 28.65
CA VAL A 56 6.63 -16.61 28.81
C VAL A 56 6.31 -17.47 27.58
N ASP A 57 6.13 -18.76 27.79
CA ASP A 57 5.70 -19.69 26.74
C ASP A 57 4.20 -19.45 26.46
N TYR A 58 3.92 -18.67 25.41
CA TYR A 58 2.56 -18.42 24.97
C TYR A 58 2.10 -19.60 24.13
N ALA A 59 0.95 -20.19 24.50
CA ALA A 59 0.31 -21.18 23.66
C ALA A 59 0.09 -20.62 22.23
N PRO A 60 0.29 -21.43 21.18
CA PRO A 60 0.12 -20.97 19.82
C PRO A 60 -1.32 -20.47 19.62
N ALA A 61 -1.45 -19.26 19.07
CA ALA A 61 -2.76 -18.69 18.77
C ALA A 61 -3.50 -19.60 17.79
N ARG A 62 -4.69 -20.09 18.17
CA ARG A 62 -5.60 -20.79 17.26
C ARG A 62 -6.28 -19.75 16.38
N ILE A 63 -5.70 -19.48 15.22
CA ILE A 63 -6.28 -18.57 14.23
C ILE A 63 -7.36 -19.33 13.47
N LEU A 64 -8.57 -18.79 13.44
CA LEU A 64 -9.66 -19.41 12.69
C LEU A 64 -9.44 -19.24 11.17
N PRO A 65 -9.87 -20.20 10.33
CA PRO A 65 -9.74 -20.09 8.88
C PRO A 65 -10.39 -18.82 8.30
N GLU A 66 -11.52 -18.42 8.86
CA GLU A 66 -12.23 -17.18 8.50
C GLU A 66 -11.36 -15.93 8.75
N GLU A 67 -10.70 -15.87 9.91
CA GLU A 67 -9.81 -14.75 10.25
C GLU A 67 -8.63 -14.69 9.30
N LYS A 68 -8.01 -15.85 9.03
CA LYS A 68 -6.90 -15.95 8.08
C LYS A 68 -7.33 -15.54 6.67
N TYR A 69 -8.51 -15.98 6.22
CA TYR A 69 -9.06 -15.59 4.93
C TYR A 69 -9.32 -14.08 4.83
N THR A 70 -9.94 -13.51 5.86
CA THR A 70 -10.25 -12.07 5.93
C THR A 70 -8.98 -11.23 5.91
N TYR A 71 -7.93 -11.70 6.59
CA TYR A 71 -6.61 -11.09 6.55
C TYR A 71 -6.04 -11.03 5.12
N HIS A 72 -5.98 -12.17 4.42
CA HIS A 72 -5.46 -12.23 3.05
C HIS A 72 -6.32 -11.42 2.07
N TYR A 73 -7.65 -11.45 2.20
CA TYR A 73 -8.54 -10.63 1.39
C TYR A 73 -8.28 -9.12 1.59
N THR A 74 -8.00 -8.70 2.81
CA THR A 74 -7.70 -7.29 3.12
C THR A 74 -6.38 -6.85 2.49
N LEU A 75 -5.34 -7.70 2.57
CA LEU A 75 -4.07 -7.46 1.90
C LEU A 75 -4.25 -7.39 0.38
N TRP A 76 -4.96 -8.36 -0.20
CA TRP A 76 -5.30 -8.37 -1.62
C TRP A 76 -5.95 -7.05 -2.04
N LYS A 77 -6.96 -6.57 -1.30
CA LYS A 77 -7.68 -5.32 -1.59
C LYS A 77 -6.76 -4.10 -1.54
N ALA A 78 -5.78 -4.08 -0.64
CA ALA A 78 -4.80 -3.00 -0.56
C ALA A 78 -3.88 -3.00 -1.80
N TRP A 79 -3.34 -4.16 -2.17
CA TRP A 79 -2.44 -4.30 -3.32
C TRP A 79 -3.14 -4.07 -4.66
N GLU A 80 -4.36 -4.58 -4.81
CA GLU A 80 -5.19 -4.37 -6.00
C GLU A 80 -5.47 -2.89 -6.22
N LYS A 81 -5.80 -2.15 -5.15
CA LYS A 81 -6.05 -0.71 -5.23
C LYS A 81 -4.81 0.05 -5.68
N GLU A 82 -3.63 -0.29 -5.15
CA GLU A 82 -2.37 0.33 -5.57
C GLU A 82 -2.09 0.01 -7.05
N LEU A 83 -2.24 -1.25 -7.47
CA LEU A 83 -2.04 -1.64 -8.85
C LEU A 83 -3.03 -0.94 -9.80
N ALA A 84 -4.30 -0.81 -9.42
CA ALA A 84 -5.32 -0.14 -10.23
C ALA A 84 -5.06 1.38 -10.40
N GLN A 85 -4.45 2.03 -9.41
CA GLN A 85 -4.04 3.44 -9.50
C GLN A 85 -2.98 3.63 -10.59
N ASN A 86 -2.07 2.66 -10.75
CA ASN A 86 -1.01 2.71 -11.79
C ASN A 86 -1.59 2.72 -13.21
N TYR A 87 -2.73 2.09 -13.44
CA TYR A 87 -3.41 2.07 -14.74
C TYR A 87 -4.31 3.29 -15.00
N THR A 88 -4.51 4.14 -14.00
CA THR A 88 -5.41 5.30 -14.07
C THR A 88 -4.64 6.61 -14.23
N ASN A 89 -3.50 6.73 -13.56
CA ASN A 89 -2.63 7.89 -13.67
C ASN A 89 -1.75 7.75 -14.93
N ASP A 90 -1.50 8.86 -15.65
CA ASP A 90 -0.56 8.86 -16.76
C ASP A 90 0.79 8.27 -16.31
N SER A 91 1.34 7.41 -17.15
CA SER A 91 2.22 6.28 -16.84
C SER A 91 3.60 6.58 -16.26
N THR A 92 3.86 7.81 -15.83
CA THR A 92 5.18 8.27 -15.40
C THR A 92 5.48 7.98 -13.92
N GLN A 93 4.51 7.52 -13.13
CA GLN A 93 4.67 7.42 -11.67
C GLN A 93 5.23 6.07 -11.15
N TYR A 94 5.11 4.96 -11.89
CA TYR A 94 5.41 3.63 -11.33
C TYR A 94 6.27 2.76 -12.25
N SER A 95 7.38 2.26 -11.70
CA SER A 95 8.31 1.32 -12.38
C SER A 95 7.65 -0.04 -12.66
N ASP A 96 7.96 -0.64 -13.80
CA ASP A 96 7.60 -2.03 -14.15
C ASP A 96 7.88 -3.03 -13.02
N LYS A 97 9.05 -2.92 -12.37
CA LYS A 97 9.42 -3.80 -11.25
C LYS A 97 8.43 -3.70 -10.09
N ARG A 98 7.89 -2.50 -9.84
CA ARG A 98 6.87 -2.30 -8.80
C ARG A 98 5.55 -2.95 -9.21
N GLN A 99 5.18 -2.85 -10.48
CA GLN A 99 3.93 -3.43 -10.99
C GLN A 99 4.00 -4.98 -10.95
N GLU A 100 5.12 -5.56 -11.36
CA GLU A 100 5.40 -6.99 -11.26
C GLU A 100 5.34 -7.48 -9.80
N TYR A 101 5.97 -6.75 -8.88
CA TYR A 101 5.91 -7.04 -7.44
C TYR A 101 4.46 -7.03 -6.92
N LEU A 102 3.67 -6.01 -7.25
CA LEU A 102 2.27 -5.91 -6.82
C LEU A 102 1.42 -7.07 -7.36
N ILE A 103 1.66 -7.50 -8.59
CA ILE A 103 0.94 -8.63 -9.19
C ILE A 103 1.33 -9.94 -8.49
N ALA A 104 2.61 -10.15 -8.20
CA ALA A 104 3.08 -11.32 -7.46
C ALA A 104 2.45 -11.40 -6.05
N GLU A 105 2.40 -10.27 -5.33
CA GLU A 105 1.72 -10.19 -4.02
C GLU A 105 0.23 -10.52 -4.14
N ILE A 106 -0.47 -9.98 -5.15
CA ILE A 106 -1.88 -10.32 -5.40
C ILE A 106 -2.07 -11.82 -5.63
N ILE A 107 -1.23 -12.42 -6.48
CA ILE A 107 -1.27 -13.87 -6.78
C ILE A 107 -1.05 -14.67 -5.48
N GLN A 108 -0.07 -14.29 -4.67
CA GLN A 108 0.21 -14.93 -3.40
C GLN A 108 -0.99 -14.87 -2.45
N GLN A 109 -1.59 -13.69 -2.25
CA GLN A 109 -2.73 -13.55 -1.34
C GLN A 109 -3.96 -14.35 -1.82
N LEU A 110 -4.21 -14.37 -3.13
CA LEU A 110 -5.29 -15.19 -3.71
C LEU A 110 -5.01 -16.70 -3.60
N GLY A 111 -3.74 -17.10 -3.67
CA GLY A 111 -3.31 -18.48 -3.43
C GLY A 111 -3.58 -18.92 -1.98
N GLU A 112 -3.25 -18.08 -1.00
CA GLU A 112 -3.56 -18.33 0.41
C GLU A 112 -5.06 -18.42 0.64
N MET A 113 -5.85 -17.50 0.08
CA MET A 113 -7.32 -17.53 0.15
C MET A 113 -7.90 -18.82 -0.44
N LYS A 114 -7.37 -19.28 -1.59
CA LYS A 114 -7.78 -20.52 -2.25
C LYS A 114 -7.57 -21.75 -1.34
N GLY A 115 -6.51 -21.76 -0.54
CA GLY A 115 -6.20 -22.87 0.37
C GLY A 115 -7.13 -22.99 1.58
N LEU A 116 -7.98 -21.99 1.82
CA LEU A 116 -8.85 -21.90 3.01
C LEU A 116 -10.33 -22.16 2.72
N ILE A 117 -10.68 -22.41 1.46
CA ILE A 117 -12.07 -22.52 0.99
C ILE A 117 -12.34 -23.88 0.35
N VAL A 118 -13.62 -24.28 0.30
CA VAL A 118 -14.06 -25.55 -0.29
C VAL A 118 -13.69 -25.67 -1.77
N GLU A 119 -13.57 -26.92 -2.25
CA GLU A 119 -13.02 -27.25 -3.57
C GLU A 119 -13.73 -26.54 -4.74
N ASP A 120 -15.05 -26.45 -4.72
CA ASP A 120 -15.82 -25.80 -5.79
C ASP A 120 -15.48 -24.31 -5.94
N LYS A 121 -15.31 -23.61 -4.80
CA LYS A 121 -14.88 -22.20 -4.79
C LYS A 121 -13.40 -22.08 -5.11
N ALA A 122 -12.57 -23.02 -4.65
CA ALA A 122 -11.14 -23.07 -4.96
C ALA A 122 -10.88 -23.26 -6.46
N LYS A 123 -11.71 -24.03 -7.18
CA LYS A 123 -11.64 -24.19 -8.65
C LYS A 123 -11.84 -22.86 -9.37
N LYS A 124 -12.91 -22.13 -9.03
CA LYS A 124 -13.18 -20.78 -9.58
C LYS A 124 -12.07 -19.79 -9.25
N MET A 125 -11.56 -19.80 -8.02
CA MET A 125 -10.40 -18.97 -7.64
C MET A 125 -9.16 -19.34 -8.48
N GLY A 126 -8.99 -20.62 -8.82
CA GLY A 126 -7.95 -21.10 -9.71
C GLY A 126 -8.03 -20.51 -11.13
N GLU A 127 -9.22 -20.23 -11.64
CA GLU A 127 -9.39 -19.55 -12.94
C GLU A 127 -8.97 -18.08 -12.86
N ILE A 128 -9.30 -17.41 -11.75
CA ILE A 128 -8.86 -16.03 -11.48
C ILE A 128 -7.34 -15.97 -11.36
N LEU A 129 -6.72 -16.90 -10.66
CA LEU A 129 -5.25 -17.00 -10.56
C LEU A 129 -4.59 -17.14 -11.93
N LYS A 130 -5.14 -17.99 -12.82
CA LYS A 130 -4.63 -18.11 -14.20
C LYS A 130 -4.71 -16.80 -14.98
N ASP A 131 -5.75 -16.01 -14.76
CA ASP A 131 -5.87 -14.68 -15.36
C ASP A 131 -4.85 -13.69 -14.79
N MET A 132 -4.56 -13.76 -13.49
CA MET A 132 -3.49 -12.97 -12.87
C MET A 132 -2.09 -13.40 -13.35
N ASP A 133 -1.84 -14.69 -13.56
CA ASP A 133 -0.59 -15.19 -14.14
C ASP A 133 -0.38 -14.68 -15.58
N LYS A 134 -1.46 -14.61 -16.38
CA LYS A 134 -1.37 -13.99 -17.72
C LYS A 134 -0.98 -12.52 -17.61
N LEU A 135 -1.55 -11.80 -16.65
CA LEU A 135 -1.20 -10.39 -16.40
C LEU A 135 0.28 -10.26 -16.01
N GLN A 136 0.79 -11.16 -15.17
CA GLN A 136 2.21 -11.19 -14.80
C GLN A 136 3.10 -11.41 -16.02
N LYS A 137 2.75 -12.37 -16.89
CA LYS A 137 3.50 -12.67 -18.13
C LYS A 137 3.51 -11.53 -19.14
N GLU A 138 2.53 -10.62 -19.11
CA GLU A 138 2.60 -9.42 -19.95
C GLU A 138 3.80 -8.54 -19.58
N TYR A 139 4.25 -8.53 -18.32
CA TYR A 139 5.43 -7.77 -17.89
C TYR A 139 6.76 -8.38 -18.33
N GLU A 140 6.78 -9.66 -18.73
CA GLU A 140 7.96 -10.28 -19.34
C GLU A 140 8.22 -9.73 -20.75
N LYS A 141 7.19 -9.19 -21.42
CA LYS A 141 7.31 -8.58 -22.75
C LYS A 141 7.92 -7.18 -22.64
N PRO A 142 8.57 -6.65 -23.68
CA PRO A 142 8.93 -5.23 -23.77
C PRO A 142 7.70 -4.32 -23.69
N GLU A 143 7.83 -3.13 -23.08
CA GLU A 143 6.72 -2.18 -22.86
C GLU A 143 5.90 -1.89 -24.13
N ASP A 144 6.59 -1.70 -25.27
CA ASP A 144 5.97 -1.38 -26.57
C ASP A 144 5.05 -2.48 -27.11
N LEU A 145 5.23 -3.72 -26.66
CA LEU A 145 4.43 -4.88 -27.08
C LEU A 145 3.28 -5.20 -26.11
N ARG A 146 3.17 -4.46 -24.99
CA ARG A 146 2.14 -4.70 -23.96
C ARG A 146 0.88 -3.91 -24.26
N SER A 147 -0.27 -4.56 -24.09
CA SER A 147 -1.55 -3.85 -24.19
C SER A 147 -2.03 -3.37 -22.83
N ARG A 148 -1.71 -2.12 -22.47
CA ARG A 148 -2.18 -1.51 -21.20
C ARG A 148 -3.69 -1.53 -21.03
N PHE A 149 -4.43 -1.38 -22.14
CA PHE A 149 -5.89 -1.46 -22.14
C PHE A 149 -6.38 -2.85 -21.75
N GLN A 150 -5.83 -3.92 -22.35
CA GLN A 150 -6.22 -5.29 -22.03
C GLN A 150 -5.85 -5.65 -20.59
N MET A 151 -4.66 -5.28 -20.14
CA MET A 151 -4.18 -5.49 -18.78
C MET A 151 -5.10 -4.82 -17.74
N ARG A 152 -5.45 -3.55 -17.96
CA ARG A 152 -6.41 -2.81 -17.12
C ARG A 152 -7.79 -3.45 -17.12
N SER A 153 -8.29 -3.86 -18.29
CA SER A 153 -9.60 -4.48 -18.43
C SER A 153 -9.65 -5.84 -17.70
N LEU A 154 -8.57 -6.62 -17.81
CA LEU A 154 -8.42 -7.90 -17.14
C LEU A 154 -8.44 -7.73 -15.62
N LEU A 155 -7.60 -6.82 -15.10
CA LEU A 155 -7.56 -6.48 -13.67
C LEU A 155 -8.94 -6.04 -13.16
N LYS A 156 -9.61 -5.11 -13.86
CA LYS A 156 -10.93 -4.63 -13.44
C LYS A 156 -11.96 -5.76 -13.38
N ARG A 157 -11.93 -6.69 -14.33
CA ARG A 157 -12.83 -7.85 -14.37
C ARG A 157 -12.57 -8.78 -13.19
N THR A 158 -11.33 -9.20 -12.99
CA THR A 158 -10.97 -10.11 -11.89
C THR A 158 -11.25 -9.47 -10.53
N SER A 159 -10.88 -8.20 -10.33
CA SER A 159 -11.17 -7.47 -9.09
C SER A 159 -12.65 -7.31 -8.79
N ARG A 160 -13.49 -7.21 -9.82
CA ARG A 160 -14.94 -7.19 -9.64
C ARG A 160 -15.44 -8.57 -9.20
N THR A 161 -15.06 -9.63 -9.91
CA THR A 161 -15.43 -11.01 -9.57
C THR A 161 -15.01 -11.37 -8.14
N ILE A 162 -13.81 -11.00 -7.71
CA ILE A 162 -13.33 -11.28 -6.36
C ILE A 162 -14.17 -10.55 -5.30
N ARG A 163 -14.51 -9.28 -5.51
CA ARG A 163 -15.36 -8.53 -4.56
C ARG A 163 -16.79 -9.07 -4.49
N ASP A 164 -17.34 -9.45 -5.64
CA ASP A 164 -18.74 -9.88 -5.74
C ASP A 164 -18.93 -11.32 -5.23
N GLU A 165 -18.00 -12.23 -5.51
CA GLU A 165 -18.16 -13.68 -5.23
C GLU A 165 -17.29 -14.22 -4.09
N PHE A 166 -16.23 -13.51 -3.71
CA PHE A 166 -15.20 -14.00 -2.78
C PHE A 166 -14.93 -13.05 -1.60
N SER A 167 -15.80 -12.08 -1.36
CA SER A 167 -15.71 -11.27 -0.15
C SER A 167 -15.91 -12.14 1.11
N PRO A 168 -15.30 -11.79 2.26
CA PRO A 168 -15.45 -12.55 3.49
C PRO A 168 -16.91 -12.74 3.92
N GLU A 169 -17.77 -11.74 3.64
CA GLU A 169 -19.21 -11.80 3.92
C GLU A 169 -19.91 -12.90 3.12
N VAL A 170 -19.55 -13.08 1.85
CA VAL A 170 -20.10 -14.12 0.96
C VAL A 170 -19.52 -15.50 1.27
N MET A 171 -18.30 -15.55 1.83
CA MET A 171 -17.55 -16.80 2.02
C MET A 171 -17.73 -17.48 3.38
N LYS A 172 -18.56 -16.91 4.28
CA LYS A 172 -18.78 -17.41 5.66
C LYS A 172 -19.03 -18.92 5.76
N ASP A 173 -19.83 -19.47 4.85
CA ASP A 173 -20.24 -20.88 4.88
C ASP A 173 -19.35 -21.80 4.03
N PHE A 174 -18.26 -21.27 3.45
CA PHE A 174 -17.44 -21.96 2.45
C PHE A 174 -15.99 -22.20 2.92
N TYR A 175 -15.69 -22.00 4.20
CA TYR A 175 -14.37 -22.26 4.77
C TYR A 175 -14.17 -23.76 5.06
N ILE A 176 -12.92 -24.22 4.93
CA ILE A 176 -12.53 -25.57 5.34
C ILE A 176 -12.52 -25.62 6.87
N ASN A 177 -13.32 -26.51 7.47
CA ASN A 177 -13.26 -26.76 8.90
C ASN A 177 -12.03 -27.64 9.21
N TYR A 178 -11.03 -27.08 9.89
CA TYR A 178 -9.84 -27.81 10.33
C TYR A 178 -10.06 -28.62 11.61
N GLU A 179 -11.24 -28.60 12.22
CA GLU A 179 -11.56 -29.44 13.40
C GLU A 179 -11.59 -30.96 13.08
N GLN A 180 -11.33 -31.37 11.84
CA GLN A 180 -11.31 -32.76 11.39
C GLN A 180 -9.92 -33.28 10.96
N LEU A 181 -8.84 -32.55 11.22
CA LEU A 181 -7.45 -32.98 11.02
C LEU A 181 -6.66 -32.93 12.32
#